data_AF-A0A1F8EH47-F1
#
_entry.id   AF-A0A1F8EH47-F1
#
_cell.length_a   1.000
_cell.length_b   1.000
_cell.length_c   1.000
_cell.angle_alpha   90.00
_cell.angle_beta   90.00
_cell.angle_gamma   90.00
#
_symmetry.space_group_name_H-M   'P 1'
#
loop_
_entity.id
_entity.type
_entity.pdbx_description
1 polymer ?
#
loop_
_entity_poly.entity_id
_entity_poly.type
_entity_poly.pdbx_seq_one_letter_code
_entity_poly.pdbx_strand_id
1 'polypeptide(L)' 'MNKKRLEVFFEFLIFGVIVGVVEDLIAVKLVTGEPITWDVIGIVIAVAIPFAFIGEVLVDQVDFIELWGKFNRKNKK' A
#
# COMPACT_ATOMS: atom_id res chain seq x y z
N MET A 1 -7.91 9.14 -17.41
CA MET A 1 -6.65 9.48 -16.72
C MET A 1 -5.64 10.03 -17.72
N ASN A 2 -4.89 11.06 -17.33
CA ASN A 2 -3.76 11.57 -18.13
C ASN A 2 -2.61 10.53 -18.05
N LYS A 3 -1.82 10.32 -19.12
CA LYS A 3 -0.77 9.27 -19.14
C LYS A 3 0.16 9.32 -17.92
N LYS A 4 0.52 10.53 -17.48
CA LYS A 4 1.34 10.77 -16.28
C LYS A 4 0.71 10.28 -14.97
N ARG A 5 -0.62 10.41 -14.80
CA ARG A 5 -1.30 9.90 -13.58
C ARG A 5 -1.31 8.38 -13.54
N LEU A 6 -1.40 7.75 -14.70
CA LEU A 6 -1.43 6.29 -14.83
C LEU A 6 -0.06 5.67 -14.54
N GLU A 7 1.02 6.34 -14.95
CA GLU A 7 2.40 5.99 -14.60
C GLU A 7 2.64 6.06 -13.10
N VAL A 8 2.28 7.18 -12.47
CA VAL A 8 2.40 7.37 -11.01
C VAL A 8 1.56 6.35 -10.23
N PHE A 9 0.33 6.07 -10.68
CA PHE A 9 -0.52 5.04 -10.08
C PHE A 9 0.15 3.66 -10.12
N PHE A 10 0.76 3.28 -11.25
CA PHE A 10 1.45 2.01 -11.35
C PHE A 10 2.73 1.95 -10.52
N GLU A 11 3.48 3.05 -10.42
CA GLU A 11 4.64 3.15 -9.54
C GLU A 11 4.26 2.91 -8.08
N PHE A 12 3.21 3.58 -7.59
CA PHE A 12 2.73 3.39 -6.22
C PHE A 12 2.09 2.02 -6.01
N LEU A 13 1.38 1.47 -6.98
CA LEU A 13 0.83 0.12 -6.90
C LEU A 13 1.94 -0.92 -6.76
N ILE A 14 2.98 -0.85 -7.61
CA ILE A 14 4.12 -1.77 -7.56
C ILE A 14 4.85 -1.61 -6.23
N PHE A 15 5.10 -0.37 -5.81
CA PHE A 15 5.75 -0.09 -4.53
C PHE A 15 4.94 -0.63 -3.35
N GLY A 16 3.62 -0.41 -3.36
CA GLY A 16 2.69 -0.89 -2.33
C GLY A 16 2.67 -2.41 -2.24
N VAL A 17 2.67 -3.11 -3.37
CA VAL A 17 2.79 -4.58 -3.40
C VAL A 17 4.13 -5.03 -2.83
N ILE A 18 5.25 -4.42 -3.23
CA ILE A 18 6.58 -4.80 -2.73
C ILE A 18 6.66 -4.60 -1.22
N VAL A 19 6.26 -3.43 -0.73
CA VAL A 19 6.31 -3.11 0.70
C VAL A 19 5.37 -4.02 1.49
N GLY A 20 4.13 -4.21 1.02
CA GLY A 20 3.17 -5.09 1.68
C GLY A 20 3.65 -6.53 1.77
N VAL A 21 4.22 -7.07 0.69
CA VAL A 21 4.79 -8.43 0.70
C VAL A 21 5.96 -8.54 1.68
N VAL A 22 6.86 -7.56 1.71
CA VAL A 22 8.01 -7.58 2.64
C VAL A 22 7.53 -7.51 4.09
N GLU A 23 6.59 -6.62 4.40
CA GLU A 23 6.00 -6.49 5.73
C GLU A 23 5.33 -7.79 6.18
N ASP A 24 4.49 -8.37 5.33
CA ASP A 24 3.76 -9.60 5.64
C ASP A 24 4.71 -10.78 5.87
N LEU A 25 5.77 -10.91 5.06
CA LEU A 25 6.76 -11.98 5.25
C LEU A 25 7.55 -11.79 6.56
N ILE A 26 7.88 -10.56 6.93
CA ILE A 26 8.51 -10.26 8.23
C ILE A 26 7.55 -10.63 9.36
N ALA A 27 6.28 -10.23 9.27
CA ALA A 27 5.27 -10.53 10.28
C ALA A 27 5.09 -12.05 10.45
N VAL A 28 4.94 -12.79 9.35
CA VAL A 28 4.85 -14.25 9.38
C VAL A 28 6.09 -14.85 10.04
N LYS A 29 7.30 -14.41 9.66
CA LYS A 29 8.54 -14.96 10.21
C LYS A 29 8.67 -14.71 11.71
N LEU A 30 8.37 -13.49 12.16
CA LEU A 30 8.51 -13.09 13.56
C LEU A 30 7.43 -13.68 14.46
N VAL A 31 6.21 -13.85 13.96
CA VAL A 31 5.07 -14.34 14.76
C VAL A 31 5.04 -15.86 14.82
N THR A 32 5.32 -16.54 13.70
CA THR A 32 5.18 -18.01 13.64
C THR A 32 6.47 -18.75 13.99
N GLY A 33 7.63 -18.12 13.81
CA GLY A 33 8.94 -18.76 13.95
C GLY A 33 9.31 -19.74 12.81
N GLU A 34 8.33 -20.14 11.99
CA GLU A 34 8.48 -21.13 10.92
C GLU A 34 9.29 -20.59 9.71
N PRO A 35 9.88 -21.45 8.88
CA PRO A 35 10.55 -21.04 7.66
C PRO A 35 9.53 -20.53 6.62
N ILE A 36 9.93 -19.48 5.88
CA ILE A 36 9.14 -18.96 4.76
C ILE A 36 9.23 -19.97 3.62
N THR A 37 8.11 -20.60 3.28
CA THR A 37 8.00 -21.52 2.12
C THR A 37 7.50 -20.76 0.89
N TRP A 38 7.65 -21.38 -0.29
CA TRP A 38 7.11 -20.82 -1.54
C TRP A 38 5.58 -20.67 -1.52
N ASP A 39 4.87 -21.53 -0.78
CA ASP A 39 3.42 -21.42 -0.60
C ASP A 39 3.05 -20.16 0.18
N VAL A 40 3.80 -19.85 1.25
CA VAL A 40 3.62 -18.63 2.04
C VAL A 40 3.84 -17.39 1.16
N ILE A 41 4.93 -17.36 0.40
CA ILE A 41 5.23 -16.25 -0.52
C ILE A 41 4.10 -16.07 -1.54
N GLY A 42 3.63 -17.16 -2.15
CA GLY A 42 2.55 -17.14 -3.13
C GLY A 42 1.25 -16.58 -2.54
N ILE A 43 0.88 -17.01 -1.33
CA ILE A 43 -0.32 -16.52 -0.64
C ILE A 43 -0.18 -15.04 -0.30
N VAL A 44 0.95 -14.63 0.28
CA VAL A 44 1.21 -13.23 0.64
C VAL A 44 1.13 -12.33 -0.59
N ILE A 45 1.73 -12.70 -1.72
CA ILE A 45 1.65 -11.92 -2.97
C ILE A 45 0.20 -11.85 -3.48
N ALA A 46 -0.51 -12.98 -3.49
CA ALA A 46 -1.90 -13.03 -3.95
C ALA A 46 -2.83 -12.14 -3.12
N VAL A 47 -2.56 -12.01 -1.83
CA VAL A 47 -3.30 -11.14 -0.91
C VAL A 47 -2.84 -9.68 -1.04
N ALA A 48 -1.55 -9.40 -1.14
CA ALA A 48 -1.01 -8.04 -1.21
C ALA A 48 -1.50 -7.28 -2.44
N ILE A 49 -1.67 -7.95 -3.60
CA ILE A 49 -2.13 -7.31 -4.85
C ILE A 49 -3.49 -6.60 -4.73
N PRO A 50 -4.59 -7.26 -4.29
CA PRO A 50 -5.88 -6.59 -4.15
C PRO A 50 -5.85 -5.48 -3.08
N PHE A 51 -5.09 -5.65 -1.98
CA PHE A 51 -4.96 -4.61 -0.96
C PHE A 51 -4.19 -3.39 -1.47
N ALA A 52 -3.08 -3.59 -2.19
CA ALA A 52 -2.35 -2.50 -2.81
C ALA A 52 -3.20 -1.74 -3.85
N PHE A 53 -4.00 -2.48 -4.64
CA PHE A 53 -4.91 -1.86 -5.61
C PHE A 53 -6.00 -1.03 -4.92
N ILE A 54 -6.64 -1.57 -3.87
CA ILE A 54 -7.64 -0.84 -3.09
C ILE A 54 -7.01 0.39 -2.42
N GLY A 55 -5.83 0.23 -1.83
CA GLY A 55 -5.09 1.31 -1.19
C GLY A 55 -4.83 2.46 -2.16
N GLU A 56 -4.32 2.15 -3.35
CA GLU A 56 -4.06 3.17 -4.35
C GLU A 56 -5.36 3.81 -4.87
N VAL A 57 -6.41 3.02 -5.17
CA VAL A 57 -7.70 3.58 -5.61
C VAL A 57 -8.33 4.48 -4.54
N LEU A 58 -8.24 4.12 -3.27
CA LEU A 58 -8.71 4.95 -2.16
C LEU A 58 -7.88 6.23 -2.03
N VAL A 59 -6.55 6.13 -2.14
CA VAL A 59 -5.64 7.28 -2.05
C VAL A 59 -5.83 8.24 -3.23
N ASP A 60 -6.07 7.74 -4.43
CA ASP A 60 -6.28 8.56 -5.61
C ASP A 60 -7.64 9.29 -5.58
N GLN A 61 -8.62 8.79 -4.81
CA GLN A 61 -9.91 9.45 -4.56
C GLN A 61 -9.86 10.47 -3.42
N VAL A 62 -8.98 10.27 -2.45
CA VAL A 62 -8.85 11.17 -1.29
C VAL A 62 -7.75 12.17 -1.57
N ASP A 63 -8.13 13.45 -1.76
CA ASP A 63 -7.18 14.55 -1.88
C ASP A 63 -6.58 14.85 -0.49
N PHE A 64 -5.65 13.99 -0.05
CA PHE A 64 -5.00 14.07 1.27
C PHE A 64 -4.35 15.43 1.53
N ILE A 65 -3.92 16.11 0.46
CA ILE A 65 -3.37 17.47 0.51
C ILE A 65 -4.44 18.47 0.99
N GLU A 66 -5.68 18.37 0.50
CA GLU A 66 -6.77 19.27 0.93
C GLU A 66 -7.23 18.97 2.36
N LEU A 67 -7.29 17.69 2.74
CA LEU A 67 -7.61 17.25 4.10
C LEU A 67 -6.56 17.72 5.12
N TRP A 68 -5.27 17.56 4.80
CA TRP A 68 -4.17 18.03 5.65
C TRP A 68 -4.16 19.57 5.77
N GLY A 69 -4.44 20.28 4.67
CA GLY A 69 -4.60 21.74 4.66
C GLY A 69 -5.73 22.24 5.56
N LYS A 70 -6.87 21.53 5.59
CA LYS A 70 -7.99 21.84 6.51
C LYS A 70 -7.62 21.57 7.97
N PHE A 71 -6.89 20.49 8.26
CA PHE A 71 -6.42 20.18 9.61
C PHE A 71 -5.45 21.24 10.14
N ASN A 72 -4.51 21.71 9.31
CA ASN A 72 -3.51 22.70 9.71
C ASN A 72 -4.11 24.11 9.95
N ARG A 73 -5.24 24.44 9.31
CA ARG A 73 -6.01 25.69 9.61
C ARG A 73 -6.77 25.62 10.93
N LYS A 74 -7.16 24.44 11.39
CA LYS A 74 -7.95 24.27 12.62
C LYS A 74 -7.10 24.47 13.89
N ASN A 75 -5.79 24.19 13.82
CA ASN A 75 -4.83 24.44 14.92
C ASN A 75 -4.32 25.90 15.01
N LYS A 76 -4.80 26.80 14.15
CA LYS A 76 -4.38 28.21 14.11
C LYS A 76 -5.46 29.20 14.59
N LYS A 77 -6.53 28.72 15.24
CA LYS A 77 -7.56 29.54 15.89
C LYS A 77 -7.53 29.35 17.40
#